data_AF-A0AAV4I4L9-F1
#
_entry.id   AF-A0AAV4I4L9-F1
#
_cell.length_a   1.000
_cell.length_b   1.000
_cell.length_c   1.000
_cell.angle_alpha   90.00
_cell.angle_beta   90.00
_cell.angle_gamma   90.00
#
_symmetry.space_group_name_H-M   'P 1'
#
loop_
_entity.id
_entity.type
_entity.pdbx_description
1 polymer ?
#
loop_
_entity_poly.entity_id
_entity_poly.type
_entity_poly.pdbx_seq_one_letter_code
_entity_poly.pdbx_strand_id
1 'polypeptide(L)'
;MMKTVKICSQLVQCLFFTCCYLFGVAISCGAVTHIEISHQALENFKDVSVDYSLIASSHQDALEAGSAYPDAFYPPTCFFGQYHGVSEDTHWTQFLNASISYINKYHPKPWNTDIQRLVAFLLGVVSHQVADVLWHSLGIEQGFIETMAKMDFHDVYQDAHIVADT
;
A
#
# COMPACT_ATOMS: atom_id res chain seq x y z
N MET A 1 -3.37 33.23 -45.50
CA MET A 1 -3.25 31.77 -45.31
C MET A 1 -2.26 31.38 -44.22
N MET A 2 -1.01 31.84 -44.24
CA MET A 2 0.04 31.41 -43.29
C MET A 2 -0.20 31.73 -41.79
N LYS A 3 -0.88 32.84 -41.47
CA LYS A 3 -1.17 33.24 -40.08
C LYS A 3 -2.23 32.35 -39.41
N THR A 4 -3.26 31.95 -40.16
CA THR A 4 -4.36 31.11 -39.66
C THR A 4 -3.89 29.70 -39.31
N VAL A 5 -2.93 29.16 -40.08
CA VAL A 5 -2.32 27.85 -39.84
C VAL A 5 -1.47 27.85 -38.55
N LYS A 6 -0.72 28.92 -38.28
CA LYS A 6 0.06 29.05 -37.04
C LYS A 6 -0.82 29.13 -35.78
N ILE A 7 -1.94 29.85 -35.85
CA ILE A 7 -2.89 29.96 -34.72
C ILE A 7 -3.55 28.61 -34.45
N CYS A 8 -3.93 27.88 -35.50
CA CYS A 8 -4.50 26.53 -35.36
C CYS A 8 -3.49 25.54 -34.75
N SER A 9 -2.22 25.61 -35.18
CA SER A 9 -1.13 24.79 -34.61
C SER A 9 -0.88 25.07 -33.12
N GLN A 10 -0.93 26.33 -32.71
CA GLN A 10 -0.74 26.71 -31.30
C GLN A 10 -1.91 26.29 -30.42
N LEU A 11 -3.15 26.40 -30.92
CA LEU A 11 -4.34 25.95 -30.20
C LEU A 11 -4.34 24.43 -30.02
N VAL A 12 -3.94 23.66 -31.05
CA VAL A 12 -3.82 22.20 -30.96
C VAL A 12 -2.73 21.80 -29.96
N GLN A 13 -1.58 22.49 -29.96
CA GLN A 13 -0.53 22.25 -28.95
C GLN A 13 -1.01 22.56 -27.53
N CYS A 14 -1.67 23.70 -27.30
CA CYS A 14 -2.21 24.03 -25.98
C CYS A 14 -3.27 23.00 -25.53
N LEU A 15 -4.18 22.59 -26.41
CA LEU A 15 -5.14 21.53 -26.11
C LEU A 15 -4.46 20.20 -25.76
N PHE A 16 -3.40 19.84 -26.47
CA PHE A 16 -2.64 18.62 -26.20
C PHE A 16 -1.94 18.67 -24.84
N PHE A 17 -1.29 19.79 -24.49
CA PHE A 17 -0.64 19.96 -23.18
C PHE A 17 -1.66 19.96 -22.03
N THR A 18 -2.81 20.64 -22.18
CA THR A 18 -3.88 20.63 -21.17
C THR A 18 -4.51 19.24 -21.02
N CYS A 19 -4.67 18.52 -22.12
CA CYS A 19 -5.14 17.13 -22.14
C CYS A 19 -4.17 16.22 -21.38
N CYS A 20 -2.87 16.25 -21.70
CA CYS A 20 -1.84 15.48 -20.98
C CYS A 20 -1.77 15.82 -19.48
N TYR A 21 -1.98 17.09 -19.11
CA TYR A 21 -2.02 17.50 -17.71
C TYR A 21 -3.27 16.97 -16.97
N LEU A 22 -4.39 16.81 -17.66
CA LEU A 22 -5.63 16.25 -17.12
C LEU A 22 -5.62 14.71 -17.06
N PHE A 23 -4.79 14.04 -17.87
CA PHE A 23 -4.65 12.58 -17.89
C PHE A 23 -3.50 12.02 -17.06
N GLY A 24 -2.74 12.87 -16.36
CA GLY A 24 -1.64 12.48 -15.47
C GLY A 24 -2.08 11.87 -14.13
N VAL A 25 -3.20 11.14 -14.10
CA VAL A 25 -3.56 10.31 -12.94
C VAL A 25 -2.92 8.94 -13.15
N ALA A 26 -1.61 8.86 -12.89
CA ALA A 26 -0.99 7.57 -12.66
C ALA A 26 -1.62 7.01 -11.39
N ILE A 27 -2.31 5.89 -11.54
CA ILE A 27 -3.03 5.20 -10.47
C ILE A 27 -1.95 4.54 -9.62
N SER A 28 -1.67 5.17 -8.48
CA SER A 28 -0.94 4.59 -7.37
C SER A 28 -1.65 3.27 -6.99
N CYS A 29 -1.02 2.12 -7.23
CA CYS A 29 -1.61 0.79 -7.01
C CYS A 29 -0.99 0.03 -5.84
N GLY A 30 -0.08 0.63 -5.08
CA GLY A 30 0.56 0.07 -3.88
C GLY A 30 -0.47 -0.43 -2.89
N ALA A 31 -1.43 0.42 -2.49
CA ALA A 31 -2.50 0.05 -1.56
C ALA A 31 -3.32 -1.17 -2.02
N VAL A 32 -3.67 -1.24 -3.32
CA VAL A 32 -4.43 -2.36 -3.90
C VAL A 32 -3.55 -3.61 -3.98
N THR A 33 -2.27 -3.45 -4.24
CA THR A 33 -1.32 -4.57 -4.32
C THR A 33 -1.10 -5.19 -2.94
N HIS A 34 -0.96 -4.40 -1.88
CA HIS A 34 -0.89 -4.92 -0.51
C HIS A 34 -2.16 -5.62 -0.07
N ILE A 35 -3.32 -5.11 -0.48
CA ILE A 35 -4.62 -5.79 -0.27
C ILE A 35 -4.63 -7.14 -0.99
N GLU A 36 -4.23 -7.20 -2.26
CA GLU A 36 -4.19 -8.47 -3.01
C GLU A 36 -3.21 -9.47 -2.37
N ILE A 37 -2.02 -9.02 -1.96
CA ILE A 37 -1.04 -9.89 -1.27
C ILE A 37 -1.64 -10.46 0.02
N SER A 38 -2.36 -9.66 0.81
CA SER A 38 -2.95 -10.15 2.06
C SER A 38 -4.12 -11.12 1.83
N HIS A 39 -4.91 -10.91 0.77
CA HIS A 39 -5.93 -11.89 0.32
C HIS A 39 -5.29 -13.21 -0.10
N GLN A 40 -4.26 -13.17 -0.95
CA GLN A 40 -3.52 -14.37 -1.38
C GLN A 40 -2.87 -15.10 -0.20
N ALA A 41 -2.29 -14.35 0.75
CA ALA A 41 -1.72 -14.90 1.97
C ALA A 41 -2.78 -15.62 2.80
N LEU A 42 -3.98 -15.03 2.94
CA LEU A 42 -5.09 -15.60 3.69
C LEU A 42 -5.59 -16.91 3.08
N GLU A 43 -5.72 -17.01 1.76
CA GLU A 43 -6.12 -18.24 1.07
C GLU A 43 -5.15 -19.41 1.32
N ASN A 44 -3.87 -19.10 1.53
CA ASN A 44 -2.81 -20.07 1.75
C ASN A 44 -2.46 -20.25 3.24
N PHE A 45 -3.13 -19.52 4.14
CA PHE A 45 -2.81 -19.50 5.55
C PHE A 45 -3.34 -20.76 6.24
N LYS A 46 -2.44 -21.53 6.86
CA LYS A 46 -2.78 -22.76 7.61
C LYS A 46 -2.66 -22.49 9.09
N ASP A 47 -3.80 -22.38 9.77
CA ASP A 47 -3.84 -22.15 11.20
C ASP A 47 -3.28 -23.33 12.00
N VAL A 48 -2.55 -23.00 13.07
CA VAL A 48 -1.89 -23.99 13.95
C VAL A 48 -2.62 -24.15 15.29
N SER A 49 -3.37 -23.13 15.76
CA SER A 49 -4.00 -23.19 17.11
C SER A 49 -5.21 -22.28 17.33
N VAL A 50 -5.15 -21.05 16.82
CA VAL A 50 -6.25 -20.07 16.83
C VAL A 50 -6.67 -19.92 15.40
N ASP A 51 -7.98 -19.85 15.16
CA ASP A 51 -8.54 -19.70 13.82
C ASP A 51 -8.42 -18.23 13.35
N TYR A 52 -7.18 -17.79 13.16
CA TYR A 52 -6.86 -16.44 12.67
C TYR A 52 -7.31 -16.30 11.22
N SER A 53 -7.33 -17.39 10.43
CA SER A 53 -7.93 -17.38 9.09
C SER A 53 -9.42 -17.09 9.15
N LEU A 54 -10.18 -17.66 10.10
CA LEU A 54 -11.58 -17.31 10.30
C LEU A 54 -11.76 -15.87 10.77
N ILE A 55 -10.93 -15.37 11.69
CA ILE A 55 -11.01 -13.98 12.15
C ILE A 55 -10.79 -13.02 10.98
N ALA A 56 -9.75 -13.24 10.17
CA ALA A 56 -9.40 -12.39 9.04
C ALA A 56 -10.46 -12.47 7.92
N SER A 57 -10.91 -13.67 7.56
CA SER A 57 -11.96 -13.85 6.54
C SER A 57 -13.33 -13.31 6.98
N SER A 58 -13.64 -13.33 8.28
CA SER A 58 -14.88 -12.76 8.81
C SER A 58 -14.85 -11.23 8.94
N HIS A 59 -13.67 -10.60 8.82
CA HIS A 59 -13.46 -9.16 8.97
C HIS A 59 -12.52 -8.63 7.87
N GLN A 60 -12.85 -8.94 6.60
CA GLN A 60 -12.06 -8.51 5.44
C GLN A 60 -11.92 -6.99 5.36
N ASP A 61 -12.95 -6.24 5.74
CA ASP A 61 -12.90 -4.77 5.82
C ASP A 61 -11.73 -4.28 6.68
N ALA A 62 -11.51 -4.93 7.82
CA ALA A 62 -10.41 -4.61 8.72
C ALA A 62 -9.06 -5.09 8.16
N LEU A 63 -9.00 -6.30 7.58
CA LEU A 63 -7.79 -6.85 6.96
C LEU A 63 -7.28 -5.96 5.82
N GLU A 64 -8.18 -5.57 4.91
CA GLU A 64 -7.87 -4.71 3.77
C GLU A 64 -7.42 -3.33 4.24
N ALA A 65 -8.14 -2.74 5.19
CA ALA A 65 -7.76 -1.46 5.79
C ALA A 65 -6.37 -1.53 6.43
N GLY A 66 -6.05 -2.60 7.15
CA GLY A 66 -4.72 -2.82 7.74
C GLY A 66 -3.62 -3.02 6.71
N SER A 67 -3.95 -3.64 5.59
CA SER A 67 -3.00 -3.88 4.49
C SER A 67 -2.61 -2.58 3.77
N ALA A 68 -3.52 -1.60 3.71
CA ALA A 68 -3.27 -0.30 3.07
C ALA A 68 -2.85 0.81 4.05
N TYR A 69 -3.04 0.62 5.36
CA TYR A 69 -2.85 1.68 6.37
C TYR A 69 -1.44 2.27 6.42
N PRO A 70 -0.35 1.48 6.33
CA PRO A 70 1.01 2.02 6.42
C PRO A 70 1.33 3.08 5.35
N ASP A 71 0.65 3.03 4.21
CA ASP A 71 0.78 4.03 3.14
C ASP A 71 -0.29 5.14 3.15
N ALA A 72 -1.34 4.99 3.96
CA ALA A 72 -2.59 5.71 3.77
C ALA A 72 -2.46 7.25 3.86
N PHE A 73 -1.46 7.77 4.57
CA PHE A 73 -1.26 9.21 4.75
C PHE A 73 -0.04 9.77 4.01
N TYR A 74 0.58 9.03 3.08
CA TYR A 74 1.55 9.63 2.16
C TYR A 74 0.87 10.50 1.09
N PRO A 75 -0.23 10.06 0.44
CA PRO A 75 -0.87 10.86 -0.59
C PRO A 75 -1.56 12.12 -0.03
N PRO A 76 -1.57 13.23 -0.79
CA PRO A 76 -2.25 14.46 -0.37
C PRO A 76 -3.78 14.31 -0.31
N THR A 77 -4.35 13.24 -0.88
CA THR A 77 -5.78 12.92 -0.82
C THR A 77 -6.24 12.61 0.60
N CYS A 78 -5.34 12.11 1.46
CA CYS A 78 -5.65 11.75 2.84
C CYS A 78 -5.10 12.81 3.80
N PHE A 79 -5.97 13.70 4.29
CA PHE A 79 -5.62 14.79 5.20
C PHE A 79 -4.40 15.61 4.76
N PHE A 80 -4.22 15.84 3.45
CA PHE A 80 -3.07 16.55 2.89
C PHE A 80 -1.71 15.96 3.30
N GLY A 81 -1.68 14.65 3.57
CA GLY A 81 -0.49 13.94 4.03
C GLY A 81 -0.05 14.27 5.45
N GLN A 82 -0.87 14.98 6.24
CA GLN A 82 -0.49 15.48 7.57
C GLN A 82 -0.04 14.38 8.54
N TYR A 83 -0.55 13.17 8.37
CA TYR A 83 -0.31 12.05 9.29
C TYR A 83 0.63 10.99 8.70
N HIS A 84 1.43 11.33 7.67
CA HIS A 84 2.37 10.39 7.04
C HIS A 84 3.30 9.73 8.06
N GLY A 85 3.76 10.46 9.09
CA GLY A 85 4.61 9.90 10.14
C GLY A 85 3.90 8.87 11.02
N VAL A 86 2.58 9.01 11.20
CA VAL A 86 1.77 8.07 11.99
C VAL A 86 1.55 6.77 11.21
N SER A 87 1.29 6.84 9.90
CA SER A 87 1.24 5.63 9.08
C SER A 87 2.62 4.99 8.96
N GLU A 88 3.67 5.80 8.82
CA GLU A 88 5.06 5.34 8.74
C GLU A 88 5.49 4.54 9.98
N ASP A 89 5.10 4.96 11.18
CA ASP A 89 5.38 4.22 12.41
C ASP A 89 4.84 2.77 12.36
N THR A 90 3.81 2.50 11.54
CA THR A 90 3.21 1.17 11.38
C THR A 90 3.96 0.25 10.42
N HIS A 91 4.94 0.73 9.66
CA HIS A 91 5.89 -0.12 8.91
C HIS A 91 6.84 -0.90 9.83
N TRP A 92 6.98 -0.47 11.08
CA TRP A 92 8.02 -0.98 11.98
C TRP A 92 7.47 -1.99 13.00
N THR A 93 8.25 -3.02 13.33
CA THR A 93 7.85 -4.12 14.25
C THR A 93 7.46 -3.63 15.66
N GLN A 94 7.95 -2.46 16.06
CA GLN A 94 7.65 -1.80 17.33
C GLN A 94 6.14 -1.55 17.48
N PHE A 95 5.46 -1.15 16.39
CA PHE A 95 4.01 -0.93 16.39
C PHE A 95 3.25 -2.23 16.65
N LEU A 96 3.61 -3.31 15.97
CA LEU A 96 3.02 -4.64 16.19
C LEU A 96 3.24 -5.13 17.62
N ASN A 97 4.47 -4.98 18.13
CA ASN A 97 4.81 -5.40 19.50
C ASN A 97 3.99 -4.62 20.55
N ALA A 98 3.85 -3.31 20.39
CA ALA A 98 3.02 -2.48 21.26
C ALA A 98 1.53 -2.89 21.19
N SER A 99 1.01 -3.13 19.98
CA SER A 99 -0.38 -3.52 19.75
C SER A 99 -0.71 -4.90 20.34
N ILE A 100 0.15 -5.89 20.14
CA ILE A 100 0.01 -7.24 20.71
C ILE A 100 0.09 -7.17 22.25
N SER A 101 1.03 -6.40 22.78
CA SER A 101 1.16 -6.19 24.24
C SER A 101 -0.10 -5.55 24.83
N TYR A 102 -0.67 -4.56 24.13
CA TYR A 102 -1.93 -3.92 24.53
C TYR A 102 -3.09 -4.93 24.55
N ILE A 103 -3.29 -5.69 23.47
CA ILE A 103 -4.36 -6.70 23.37
C ILE A 103 -4.20 -7.75 24.48
N ASN A 104 -3.00 -8.30 24.66
CA ASN A 104 -2.76 -9.32 25.69
C ASN A 104 -3.01 -8.82 27.12
N LYS A 105 -2.71 -7.55 27.38
CA LYS A 105 -2.86 -6.95 28.72
C LYS A 105 -4.31 -6.58 29.04
N TYR A 106 -5.04 -6.03 28.07
CA TYR A 106 -6.36 -5.43 28.32
C TYR A 106 -7.53 -6.24 27.75
N HIS A 107 -7.26 -7.16 26.83
CA HIS A 107 -8.26 -7.97 26.13
C HIS A 107 -7.85 -9.45 26.07
N PRO A 108 -7.77 -10.14 27.24
CA PRO A 108 -7.53 -11.58 27.23
C PRO A 108 -8.65 -12.33 26.50
N LYS A 109 -8.32 -13.47 25.89
CA LYS A 109 -9.29 -14.31 25.17
C LYS A 109 -10.38 -14.84 26.12
N PRO A 110 -11.61 -15.09 25.64
CA PRO A 110 -12.06 -14.96 24.25
C PRO A 110 -12.30 -13.49 23.84
N TRP A 111 -11.96 -13.17 22.58
CA TRP A 111 -12.13 -11.83 22.04
C TRP A 111 -13.56 -11.60 21.56
N ASN A 112 -14.10 -10.41 21.85
CA ASN A 112 -15.32 -9.92 21.22
C ASN A 112 -15.05 -9.48 19.77
N THR A 113 -16.12 -9.11 19.05
CA THR A 113 -16.03 -8.73 17.63
C THR A 113 -15.09 -7.55 17.38
N ASP A 114 -15.05 -6.54 18.26
CA ASP A 114 -14.19 -5.37 18.05
C ASP A 114 -12.70 -5.72 18.17
N ILE A 115 -12.35 -6.59 19.12
CA ILE A 115 -10.97 -7.08 19.23
C ILE A 115 -10.62 -8.04 18.10
N GLN A 116 -11.57 -8.84 17.61
CA GLN A 116 -11.36 -9.64 16.40
C GLN A 116 -11.09 -8.76 15.17
N ARG A 117 -11.83 -7.66 14.99
CA ARG A 117 -11.56 -6.66 13.93
C ARG A 117 -10.18 -6.03 14.08
N LEU A 118 -9.78 -5.64 15.30
CA LEU A 118 -8.45 -5.10 15.54
C LEU A 118 -7.36 -6.13 15.20
N VAL A 119 -7.57 -7.40 15.54
CA VAL A 119 -6.64 -8.48 15.18
C VAL A 119 -6.58 -8.67 13.67
N ALA A 120 -7.70 -8.66 12.95
CA ALA A 120 -7.72 -8.72 11.49
C ALA A 120 -6.98 -7.54 10.85
N PHE A 121 -7.19 -6.33 11.35
CA PHE A 121 -6.43 -5.14 10.95
C PHE A 121 -4.92 -5.33 11.13
N LEU A 122 -4.49 -5.82 12.30
CA LEU A 122 -3.08 -6.07 12.56
C LEU A 122 -2.48 -7.18 11.67
N LEU A 123 -3.27 -8.19 11.29
CA LEU A 123 -2.83 -9.20 10.31
C LEU A 123 -2.60 -8.57 8.93
N GLY A 124 -3.42 -7.58 8.53
CA GLY A 124 -3.19 -6.80 7.32
C GLY A 124 -1.88 -6.02 7.38
N VAL A 125 -1.61 -5.34 8.51
CA VAL A 125 -0.34 -4.63 8.74
C VAL A 125 0.85 -5.59 8.71
N VAL A 126 0.74 -6.78 9.29
CA VAL A 126 1.79 -7.81 9.20
C VAL A 126 2.06 -8.20 7.75
N SER A 127 0.99 -8.43 6.96
CA SER A 127 1.13 -8.76 5.54
C SER A 127 1.84 -7.66 4.76
N HIS A 128 1.50 -6.40 5.03
CA HIS A 128 2.15 -5.22 4.46
C HIS A 128 3.66 -5.21 4.77
N GLN A 129 4.03 -5.28 6.06
CA GLN A 129 5.44 -5.28 6.47
C GLN A 129 6.25 -6.41 5.83
N VAL A 130 5.68 -7.61 5.73
CA VAL A 130 6.37 -8.76 5.10
C VAL A 130 6.54 -8.54 3.60
N ALA A 131 5.53 -7.97 2.93
CA ALA A 131 5.62 -7.63 1.52
C ALA A 131 6.76 -6.63 1.29
N ASP A 132 6.82 -5.54 2.06
CA ASP A 132 7.85 -4.50 1.92
C ASP A 132 9.28 -5.02 2.08
N VAL A 133 9.50 -5.97 2.99
CA VAL A 133 10.83 -6.59 3.16
C VAL A 133 11.27 -7.30 1.87
N LEU A 134 10.35 -7.98 1.18
CA LEU A 134 10.61 -8.62 -0.11
C LEU A 134 10.67 -7.60 -1.27
N TRP A 135 10.07 -6.44 -1.06
CA TRP A 135 9.89 -5.40 -2.07
C TRP A 135 11.09 -4.44 -2.14
N HIS A 136 11.42 -3.82 -1.01
CA HIS A 136 12.48 -2.83 -0.83
C HIS A 136 13.85 -3.45 -0.55
N SER A 137 13.87 -4.75 -0.22
CA SER A 137 15.08 -5.52 0.07
C SER A 137 16.04 -4.90 1.10
N LEU A 138 15.58 -3.93 1.91
CA LEU A 138 16.22 -3.25 3.05
C LEU A 138 17.76 -3.34 3.09
N GLY A 139 18.43 -2.96 2.00
CA GLY A 139 19.90 -2.95 1.87
C GLY A 139 20.53 -4.02 0.97
N ILE A 140 19.76 -4.77 0.18
CA ILE A 140 20.24 -5.72 -0.84
C ILE A 140 19.57 -5.38 -2.18
N GLU A 141 20.33 -5.26 -3.29
CA GLU A 141 19.75 -5.06 -4.63
C GLU A 141 19.13 -6.37 -5.16
N GLN A 142 17.93 -6.69 -4.68
CA GLN A 142 17.13 -7.85 -5.10
C GLN A 142 15.64 -7.54 -4.94
N GLY A 143 14.77 -8.52 -5.20
CA GLY A 143 13.34 -8.40 -4.91
C GLY A 143 12.53 -7.78 -6.05
N PHE A 144 11.32 -7.33 -5.72
CA PHE A 144 10.33 -6.94 -6.73
C PHE A 144 10.69 -5.62 -7.43
N ILE A 145 11.08 -4.56 -6.70
CA ILE A 145 11.41 -3.26 -7.34
C ILE A 145 12.61 -3.40 -8.28
N GLU A 146 13.64 -4.16 -7.90
CA GLU A 146 14.80 -4.41 -8.77
C GLU A 146 14.41 -5.14 -10.06
N THR A 147 13.50 -6.11 -9.96
CA THR A 147 12.97 -6.84 -11.13
C THR A 147 12.16 -5.91 -12.01
N MET A 148 11.26 -5.13 -11.40
CA MET A 148 10.41 -4.17 -12.10
C MET A 148 11.24 -3.06 -12.77
N ALA A 149 12.30 -2.59 -12.12
CA ALA A 149 13.24 -1.63 -12.69
C ALA A 149 13.85 -2.16 -14.00
N LYS A 150 14.36 -3.39 -13.96
CA LYS A 150 14.96 -4.07 -15.13
C LYS A 150 13.97 -4.36 -16.25
N MET A 151 12.74 -4.72 -15.90
CA MET A 151 11.73 -5.14 -16.87
C MET A 151 10.98 -3.96 -17.50
N ASP A 152 10.60 -2.98 -16.69
CA ASP A 152 9.58 -1.99 -17.06
C ASP A 152 10.08 -0.53 -16.98
N PHE A 153 11.17 -0.28 -16.26
CA PHE A 153 11.70 1.08 -16.04
C PHE A 153 13.13 1.27 -16.53
N HIS A 154 13.55 0.50 -17.55
CA HIS A 154 14.86 0.68 -18.22
C HIS A 154 16.05 0.66 -17.26
N ASP A 155 15.99 -0.20 -16.23
CA ASP A 155 17.00 -0.34 -15.17
C ASP A 155 17.13 0.92 -14.26
N VAL A 156 16.10 1.77 -14.23
CA VAL A 156 16.01 2.92 -13.33
C VAL A 156 15.24 2.55 -12.06
N TYR A 157 15.98 2.15 -11.03
CA TYR A 157 15.41 1.73 -9.73
C TYR A 157 14.46 2.78 -9.13
N GLN A 158 14.84 4.06 -9.17
CA GLN A 158 14.06 5.13 -8.54
C GLN A 158 12.66 5.29 -9.16
N ASP A 159 12.54 5.13 -10.47
CA ASP A 159 11.26 5.26 -11.17
C ASP A 159 10.34 4.06 -10.85
N ALA A 160 10.92 2.86 -10.76
CA ALA A 160 10.21 1.68 -10.31
C ALA A 160 9.78 1.80 -8.83
N HIS A 161 10.65 2.31 -7.97
CA HIS A 161 10.37 2.49 -6.54
C HIS A 161 9.19 3.44 -6.31
N ILE A 162 9.14 4.57 -7.02
CA ILE A 162 8.02 5.51 -6.92
C ILE A 162 6.69 4.84 -7.26
N VAL A 163 6.66 3.95 -8.26
CA VAL A 163 5.43 3.26 -8.67
C VAL A 163 5.08 2.10 -7.73
N ALA A 164 6.07 1.44 -7.13
CA ALA A 164 5.82 0.38 -6.16
C ALA A 164 5.21 0.92 -4.85
N ASP A 165 5.71 2.07 -4.38
CA ASP A 165 5.31 2.68 -3.10
C ASP A 165 3.94 3.38 -3.15
N THR A 166 3.43 3.63 -4.35
CA THR A 166 2.18 4.39 -4.57
C THR A 166 1.15 3.47 -5.14
#